data_AF-A0AAX2M3I8-F1
#
_entry.id   AF-A0AAX2M3I8-F1
#
_cell.length_a   1.000
_cell.length_b   1.000
_cell.length_c   1.000
_cell.angle_alpha   90.00
_cell.angle_beta   90.00
_cell.angle_gamma   90.00
#
_symmetry.space_group_name_H-M   'P 1'
#
loop_
_entity.id
_entity.type
_entity.pdbx_description
1 polymer ?
#
loop_
_entity_poly.entity_id
_entity_poly.type
_entity_poly.pdbx_seq_one_letter_code
_entity_poly.pdbx_strand_id
1 'polypeptide(L)'
;MFFLFSISLFGADFITLKEYSKMLYENPRGISCKECHGADGSEQNLGYYMKNGIKTAYKVPSIQNLSFENFKNSLNQSKDAKSIMPNYSLTNDEIVTLYNYIKQFSKEEK
;
A
#
# COMPACT_ATOMS: atom_id res chain seq x y z
N MET A 1 -25.07 -31.01 40.61
CA MET A 1 -24.50 -29.65 40.63
C MET A 1 -24.00 -29.33 39.22
N PHE A 2 -24.81 -28.71 38.37
CA PHE A 2 -24.43 -28.38 36.99
C PHE A 2 -23.72 -27.02 37.01
N PHE A 3 -22.41 -27.02 36.78
CA PHE A 3 -21.61 -25.80 36.72
C PHE A 3 -21.80 -25.19 35.32
N LEU A 4 -22.69 -24.20 35.20
CA LEU A 4 -22.84 -23.39 33.99
C LEU A 4 -21.59 -22.52 33.85
N PHE A 5 -20.68 -22.94 32.97
CA PHE A 5 -19.52 -22.15 32.57
C PHE A 5 -20.02 -21.03 31.63
N SER A 6 -20.15 -19.82 32.16
CA SER A 6 -20.41 -18.62 31.38
C SER A 6 -19.22 -18.35 30.46
N ILE A 7 -19.33 -18.74 29.19
CA ILE A 7 -18.40 -18.32 28.15
C ILE A 7 -18.71 -16.85 27.86
N SER A 8 -17.88 -15.94 28.37
CA SER A 8 -17.88 -14.56 27.92
C SER A 8 -17.53 -14.53 26.43
N LEU A 9 -18.51 -14.31 25.56
CA LEU A 9 -18.24 -13.88 24.19
C LEU A 9 -17.63 -12.47 24.28
N PHE A 10 -16.31 -12.38 24.15
CA PHE A 10 -15.66 -11.11 23.82
C PHE A 10 -16.18 -10.67 22.44
N GLY A 11 -16.70 -9.44 22.36
CA GLY A 11 -17.23 -8.86 21.13
C GLY A 11 -16.14 -8.69 20.07
N ALA A 12 -16.56 -8.42 18.83
CA ALA A 12 -15.63 -8.17 17.73
C ALA A 12 -14.77 -6.92 18.03
N ASP A 13 -13.46 -7.10 18.19
CA ASP A 13 -12.51 -6.00 18.21
C ASP A 13 -12.50 -5.34 16.83
N PHE A 14 -12.90 -4.06 16.77
CA PHE A 14 -12.78 -3.28 15.54
C PHE A 14 -11.30 -3.02 15.25
N ILE A 15 -10.91 -3.17 13.98
CA ILE A 15 -9.56 -2.80 13.56
C ILE A 15 -9.33 -1.30 13.76
N THR A 16 -8.16 -0.94 14.27
CA THR A 16 -7.73 0.45 14.37
C THR A 16 -7.49 1.02 12.98
N LEU A 17 -7.53 2.36 12.85
CA LEU A 17 -7.19 3.03 11.59
C LEU A 17 -5.78 2.65 11.10
N LYS A 18 -4.83 2.45 12.02
CA LYS A 18 -3.47 2.02 11.71
C LYS A 18 -3.45 0.61 11.11
N GLU A 19 -4.17 -0.33 11.71
CA GLU A 19 -4.29 -1.70 11.20
C GLU A 19 -5.00 -1.74 9.85
N TYR A 20 -6.10 -1.00 9.71
CA TYR A 20 -6.80 -0.85 8.44
C TYR A 20 -5.90 -0.28 7.36
N SER A 21 -5.15 0.78 7.67
CA SER A 21 -4.22 1.43 6.73
C SER A 21 -3.14 0.46 6.24
N LYS A 22 -2.54 -0.29 7.16
CA LYS A 22 -1.54 -1.30 6.82
C LYS A 22 -2.15 -2.43 5.98
N MET A 23 -3.30 -2.95 6.39
CA MET A 23 -4.00 -4.01 5.66
C MET A 23 -4.36 -3.56 4.24
N LEU A 24 -4.86 -2.34 4.08
CA LEU A 24 -5.19 -1.76 2.79
C LEU A 24 -3.93 -1.55 1.93
N TYR A 25 -2.79 -1.20 2.50
CA TYR A 25 -1.52 -1.11 1.77
C TYR A 25 -0.98 -2.48 1.33
N GLU A 26 -1.12 -3.48 2.21
CA GLU A 26 -0.68 -4.84 1.93
C GLU A 26 -1.64 -5.59 0.99
N ASN A 27 -2.91 -5.20 0.91
CA ASN A 27 -3.92 -5.83 0.07
C ASN A 27 -5.05 -4.86 -0.34
N PRO A 28 -4.78 -3.84 -1.18
CA PRO A 28 -5.79 -2.86 -1.59
C PRO A 28 -6.93 -3.49 -2.38
N ARG A 29 -6.60 -4.42 -3.29
CA ARG A 29 -7.53 -5.26 -4.08
C ARG A 29 -6.84 -6.50 -4.69
N GLY A 30 -6.19 -7.32 -3.85
CA GLY A 30 -5.57 -8.59 -4.25
C GLY A 30 -4.12 -8.49 -4.72
N ILE A 31 -3.63 -7.30 -5.07
CA ILE A 31 -2.21 -7.05 -5.38
C ILE A 31 -1.69 -5.99 -4.41
N SER A 32 -0.65 -6.33 -3.66
CA SER A 32 -0.07 -5.48 -2.64
C SER A 32 0.68 -4.27 -3.23
N CYS A 33 0.50 -3.10 -2.62
CA CYS A 33 1.37 -1.95 -2.93
C CYS A 33 2.82 -2.20 -2.47
N LYS A 34 2.98 -2.95 -1.37
CA LYS A 34 4.26 -3.26 -0.73
C LYS A 34 5.20 -4.07 -1.62
N GLU A 35 4.67 -4.97 -2.45
CA GLU A 35 5.49 -5.78 -3.36
C GLU A 35 6.24 -4.94 -4.39
N CYS A 36 5.74 -3.73 -4.71
CA CYS A 36 6.39 -2.81 -5.64
C CYS A 36 7.07 -1.62 -4.95
N HIS A 37 6.49 -1.09 -3.88
CA HIS A 37 6.96 0.14 -3.22
C HIS A 37 7.62 -0.13 -1.85
N GLY A 38 7.84 -1.39 -1.47
CA GLY A 38 8.45 -1.75 -0.18
C GLY A 38 7.51 -1.53 1.01
N ALA A 39 7.98 -1.81 2.22
CA ALA A 39 7.15 -1.67 3.42
C ALA A 39 6.79 -0.22 3.77
N ASP A 40 7.60 0.73 3.30
CA ASP A 40 7.60 2.15 3.67
C ASP A 40 7.35 3.08 2.48
N GLY A 41 7.09 2.55 1.28
CA GLY A 41 6.92 3.36 0.08
C GLY A 41 8.21 3.89 -0.54
N SER A 42 9.39 3.37 -0.17
CA SER A 42 10.69 3.79 -0.74
C SER A 42 10.89 3.30 -2.19
N GLU A 43 11.89 3.86 -2.88
CA GLU A 43 12.32 3.37 -4.19
C GLU A 43 12.73 1.89 -4.09
N GLN A 44 12.24 1.06 -5.02
CA GLN A 44 12.58 -0.36 -5.10
C GLN A 44 13.17 -0.73 -6.45
N ASN A 45 13.99 -1.78 -6.47
CA ASN A 45 14.38 -2.47 -7.71
C ASN A 45 13.58 -3.77 -7.81
N LEU A 46 12.59 -3.84 -8.71
CA LEU A 46 11.76 -5.04 -8.88
C LEU A 46 12.50 -6.20 -9.55
N GLY A 47 13.56 -5.89 -10.27
CA GLY A 47 14.32 -6.88 -11.01
C GLY A 47 15.28 -6.23 -11.99
N TYR A 48 15.84 -7.05 -12.87
CA TYR A 48 16.79 -6.60 -13.89
C TYR A 48 16.39 -7.15 -15.25
N TYR A 49 16.60 -6.35 -16.28
CA TYR A 49 16.41 -6.73 -17.67
C TYR A 49 17.62 -6.32 -18.50
N MET A 50 17.80 -6.94 -19.66
CA MET A 50 18.87 -6.59 -20.59
C MET A 50 18.36 -5.52 -21.56
N LYS A 51 19.04 -4.39 -21.60
CA LYS A 51 18.80 -3.32 -22.57
C LYS A 51 20.08 -3.08 -23.34
N ASN A 52 20.09 -3.41 -24.63
CA ASN A 52 21.26 -3.25 -25.50
C ASN A 52 22.54 -3.91 -24.93
N GLY A 53 22.42 -5.10 -24.36
CA GLY A 53 23.54 -5.82 -23.73
C GLY A 53 23.92 -5.33 -22.32
N ILE A 54 23.23 -4.32 -21.77
CA ILE A 54 23.49 -3.80 -20.42
C ILE A 54 22.40 -4.26 -19.45
N LYS A 55 22.80 -4.89 -18.34
CA LYS A 55 21.90 -5.27 -17.24
C LYS A 55 21.39 -4.00 -16.55
N THR A 56 20.11 -3.69 -16.73
CA THR A 56 19.45 -2.48 -16.23
C THR A 56 18.42 -2.86 -15.17
N ALA A 57 18.38 -2.14 -14.06
CA ALA A 57 17.38 -2.33 -13.02
C ALA A 57 16.02 -1.76 -13.44
N TYR A 58 14.95 -2.47 -13.14
CA TYR A 58 13.60 -1.91 -13.19
C TYR A 58 13.32 -1.19 -11.87
N LYS A 59 13.41 0.15 -11.90
CA LYS A 59 13.22 1.00 -10.74
C LYS A 59 11.74 1.37 -10.58
N VAL A 60 11.19 1.11 -9.40
CA VAL A 60 9.89 1.62 -8.96
C VAL A 60 10.12 2.86 -8.10
N PRO A 61 9.48 4.00 -8.41
CA PRO A 61 9.75 5.25 -7.71
C PRO A 61 9.28 5.22 -6.26
N SER A 62 9.96 6.02 -5.43
CA SER A 62 9.48 6.33 -4.08
C SER A 62 8.16 7.10 -4.13
N ILE A 63 7.24 6.75 -3.22
CA ILE A 63 5.95 7.40 -3.03
C ILE A 63 5.87 8.21 -1.73
N GLN A 64 6.95 8.26 -0.94
CA GLN A 64 6.99 8.95 0.36
C GLN A 64 6.82 10.48 0.25
N ASN A 65 7.29 11.07 -0.85
CA ASN A 65 7.39 12.51 -1.03
C ASN A 65 6.46 13.05 -2.13
N LEU A 66 5.42 12.29 -2.48
CA LEU A 66 4.41 12.77 -3.43
C LEU A 66 3.45 13.75 -2.75
N SER A 67 2.99 14.76 -3.51
CA SER A 67 1.80 15.50 -3.11
C SER A 67 0.58 14.59 -3.11
N PHE A 68 -0.43 14.89 -2.30
CA PHE A 68 -1.67 14.13 -2.29
C PHE A 68 -2.32 14.05 -3.68
N GLU A 69 -2.28 15.14 -4.44
CA GLU A 69 -2.81 15.18 -5.81
C GLU A 69 -2.10 14.18 -6.73
N ASN A 70 -0.76 14.16 -6.74
CA ASN A 70 0.00 13.23 -7.56
C ASN A 70 -0.22 11.77 -7.12
N PHE A 71 -0.32 11.53 -5.81
CA PHE A 71 -0.64 10.22 -5.26
C PHE A 71 -2.01 9.72 -5.72
N LYS A 72 -3.05 10.57 -5.55
CA LYS A 72 -4.42 10.29 -5.98
C LYS A 72 -4.53 10.06 -7.48
N ASN A 73 -3.89 10.93 -8.28
CA ASN A 73 -3.88 10.81 -9.74
C ASN A 73 -3.22 9.49 -10.18
N SER A 74 -2.14 9.07 -9.50
CA SER A 74 -1.47 7.79 -9.78
C SER A 74 -2.37 6.59 -9.51
N LEU A 75 -3.24 6.63 -8.51
CA LEU A 75 -4.19 5.54 -8.21
C LEU A 75 -5.42 5.55 -9.14
N ASN A 76 -5.91 6.74 -9.52
CA ASN A 76 -7.13 6.87 -10.33
C ASN A 76 -6.88 6.79 -11.84
N GLN A 77 -5.66 7.08 -12.30
CA GLN A 77 -5.34 6.98 -13.72
C GLN A 77 -5.40 5.52 -14.17
N SER A 78 -6.22 5.25 -15.18
CA SER A 78 -6.26 3.94 -15.85
C SER A 78 -4.89 3.55 -16.39
N LYS A 79 -4.42 2.38 -15.96
CA LYS A 79 -3.15 1.77 -16.35
C LYS A 79 -3.40 0.83 -17.52
N ASP A 80 -2.61 0.98 -18.57
CA ASP A 80 -2.66 0.07 -19.73
C ASP A 80 -1.92 -1.25 -19.44
N ALA A 81 -2.00 -2.19 -20.39
CA ALA A 81 -1.38 -3.51 -20.26
C ALA A 81 0.15 -3.49 -20.20
N LYS A 82 0.81 -2.35 -20.46
CA LYS A 82 2.27 -2.21 -20.35
C LYS A 82 2.69 -1.71 -18.97
N SER A 83 1.76 -1.23 -18.15
CA SER A 83 2.05 -0.80 -16.79
C SER A 83 2.26 -2.00 -15.88
N ILE A 84 3.27 -1.90 -15.01
CA ILE A 84 3.46 -2.85 -13.90
C ILE A 84 2.53 -2.52 -12.73
N MET A 85 2.22 -1.23 -12.54
CA MET A 85 1.29 -0.82 -11.50
C MET A 85 -0.13 -1.25 -11.90
N PRO A 86 -0.83 -2.02 -11.06
CA PRO A 86 -2.19 -2.46 -11.37
C PRO A 86 -3.18 -1.31 -11.22
N ASN A 87 -4.38 -1.51 -11.79
CA ASN A 87 -5.53 -0.66 -11.52
C ASN A 87 -6.17 -1.07 -10.20
N TYR A 88 -6.46 -0.10 -9.33
CA TYR A 88 -7.21 -0.33 -8.11
C TYR A 88 -8.57 0.36 -8.18
N SER A 89 -9.62 -0.33 -7.74
CA SER A 89 -10.94 0.28 -7.51
C SER A 89 -10.99 0.74 -6.06
N LEU A 90 -10.54 1.97 -5.78
CA LEU A 90 -10.50 2.53 -4.43
C LEU A 90 -11.47 3.72 -4.31
N THR A 91 -12.07 3.85 -3.14
CA THR A 91 -12.81 5.04 -2.72
C THR A 91 -11.84 6.19 -2.42
N ASN A 92 -12.35 7.42 -2.39
CA ASN A 92 -11.52 8.58 -1.99
C ASN A 92 -10.97 8.44 -0.57
N ASP A 93 -11.74 7.87 0.36
CA ASP A 93 -11.33 7.69 1.75
C ASP A 93 -10.22 6.63 1.89
N GLU A 94 -10.29 5.55 1.10
CA GLU A 94 -9.20 4.57 0.99
C GLU A 94 -7.92 5.21 0.43
N ILE A 95 -8.04 6.09 -0.56
CA ILE A 95 -6.88 6.82 -1.12
C ILE A 95 -6.26 7.75 -0.06
N VAL A 96 -7.08 8.48 0.70
CA VAL A 96 -6.61 9.32 1.83
C VAL A 96 -5.94 8.46 2.89
N THR A 97 -6.52 7.30 3.21
CA THR A 97 -5.97 6.34 4.18
C THR A 97 -4.58 5.87 3.75
N LEU A 98 -4.42 5.44 2.49
CA LEU A 98 -3.12 5.02 1.93
C LEU A 98 -2.09 6.16 1.91
N TYR A 99 -2.51 7.37 1.53
CA TYR A 99 -1.62 8.52 1.53
C TYR A 99 -1.11 8.82 2.95
N ASN A 100 -2.00 8.86 3.94
CA ASN A 100 -1.64 9.10 5.33
C ASN A 100 -0.80 7.97 5.92
N TYR A 101 -1.00 6.72 5.47
CA TYR A 101 -0.13 5.60 5.83
C TYR A 101 1.30 5.83 5.35
N ILE A 102 1.48 6.18 4.08
CA ILE A 102 2.81 6.42 3.50
C ILE A 102 3.50 7.64 4.10
N LYS A 103 2.76 8.70 4.40
CA LYS A 103 3.32 9.91 5.02
C LYS A 103 3.89 9.68 6.42
N GLN A 104 3.48 8.63 7.13
CA GLN A 104 4.11 8.25 8.40
C GLN A 104 5.57 7.81 8.24
N PHE A 105 5.97 7.41 7.03
CA PHE A 105 7.34 6.97 6.72
C PHE A 105 8.18 8.02 6.01
N SER A 106 7.57 9.09 5.48
CA SER A 106 8.34 10.20 4.93
C SER A 106 9.17 10.79 6.05
N LYS A 107 10.49 10.87 5.87
CA LYS A 107 11.38 11.55 6.82
C LYS A 107 10.82 12.95 7.04
N GLU A 108 10.35 13.23 8.25
CA GLU A 108 10.34 14.62 8.72
C GLU A 108 11.78 15.11 8.51
N GLU A 109 11.94 16.18 7.73
CA GLU A 109 13.12 17.01 7.85
C GLU A 109 13.16 17.46 9.33
N LYS A 110 13.88 16.71 10.15
CA LYS A 110 14.28 17.14 11.48
C LYS A 110 15.33 18.23 11.37
#